data_AF-A0A4Y2SDB7-F1
#
_entry.id   AF-A0A4Y2SDB7-F1
#
_cell.length_a   1.000
_cell.length_b   1.000
_cell.length_c   1.000
_cell.angle_alpha   90.00
_cell.angle_beta   90.00
_cell.angle_gamma   90.00
#
_symmetry.space_group_name_H-M   'P 1'
#
loop_
_entity.id
_entity.type
_entity.pdbx_description
1 polymer ?
#
loop_
_entity_poly.entity_id
_entity_poly.type
_entity_poly.pdbx_seq_one_letter_code
_entity_poly.pdbx_strand_id
1 'polypeptide(L)'
;MAVYWSKHLPAEIISMIPVRGYTARNNFSKESIEWLKYMEYTLGVEICYALNGRGEKNIHGIHVDGYCEETKTVFEFYRCFFHGCEVCFNRDDINQVSKIPMWALLKKTKERAAKIRSSGFNLKEMWEHDFLRMKRNDVSLKEFCSQLEIVELMNPRGAFYGGRTNATKLFYEGEAKYIDFTSLYPYVNKYCSYPAGHPEIIISNFVDISEYFGIAKCSILPPRGLYHPLLPFRSLGNFTFPLCSSCVETRCSTCEHEDSDRVLRGTWVIVEVEKAVEVGYKIEKIYEVHHFKERTTSLFKAYINTFLKTKQEASGWPEKCQTTEEKSDYVRNYEEHEGISLNTDNIEKHPGKRQESKLYLNSFWGRWTMKENKMQTSFVSSLPEFNCLLTHNERDQTNVYLAAFTTAHSRLKLYREIEKLGEAVLYYDSDSIIYSSNGINDPEIGDFLRDFTDELEGDTIVKFVSDERIIVTNPRKITKDVKAGKIINKVEEKNYRKVHDKRVILDGLNTLPYGY
;
A
#
# COMPACT_ATOMS: atom_id res chain seq x y z
N MET A 1 17.65 -9.51 3.12
CA MET A 1 16.81 -10.52 2.43
C MET A 1 17.48 -11.87 2.38
N ALA A 2 18.65 -12.04 1.77
CA ALA A 2 19.33 -13.36 1.69
C ALA A 2 19.44 -14.10 3.04
N VAL A 3 19.80 -13.39 4.12
CA VAL A 3 19.84 -13.97 5.48
C VAL A 3 18.47 -14.45 5.95
N TYR A 4 17.40 -13.69 5.67
CA TYR A 4 16.04 -14.09 6.02
C TYR A 4 15.63 -15.36 5.25
N TRP A 5 15.79 -15.35 3.92
CA TRP A 5 15.45 -16.48 3.06
C TRP A 5 16.18 -17.76 3.43
N SER A 6 17.46 -17.67 3.80
CA SER A 6 18.28 -18.85 4.10
C SER A 6 18.16 -19.36 5.54
N LYS A 7 17.88 -18.49 6.52
CA LYS A 7 17.95 -18.85 7.95
C LYS A 7 16.68 -18.66 8.76
N HIS A 8 15.71 -17.89 8.25
CA HIS A 8 14.56 -17.46 9.04
C HIS A 8 13.21 -17.64 8.36
N LEU A 9 13.17 -17.88 7.05
CA LEU A 9 11.92 -18.12 6.32
C LEU A 9 11.28 -19.42 6.81
N PRO A 10 10.05 -19.36 7.38
CA PRO A 10 9.30 -20.57 7.67
C PRO A 10 8.79 -21.21 6.38
N ALA A 11 8.82 -22.55 6.30
CA ALA A 11 8.32 -23.28 5.15
C ALA A 11 6.82 -23.00 4.93
N GLU A 12 6.41 -22.83 3.66
CA GLU A 12 5.01 -22.75 3.21
C GLU A 12 4.15 -21.59 3.77
N ILE A 13 4.74 -20.61 4.48
CA ILE A 13 3.97 -19.50 5.09
C ILE A 13 3.74 -18.32 4.14
N ILE A 14 4.76 -17.91 3.36
CA ILE A 14 4.65 -16.71 2.51
C ILE A 14 4.13 -17.10 1.13
N SER A 15 2.98 -16.55 0.74
CA SER A 15 2.48 -16.74 -0.61
C SER A 15 3.33 -16.01 -1.65
N MET A 16 3.57 -16.69 -2.76
CA MET A 16 4.04 -16.07 -4.00
C MET A 16 2.85 -15.39 -4.68
N ILE A 17 2.92 -14.07 -4.84
CA ILE A 17 1.90 -13.31 -5.56
C ILE A 17 2.03 -13.65 -7.06
N PRO A 18 0.98 -14.13 -7.73
CA PRO A 18 1.07 -14.42 -9.16
C PRO A 18 1.44 -13.16 -9.94
N VAL A 19 2.19 -13.32 -11.04
CA VAL A 19 2.74 -12.21 -11.85
C VAL A 19 1.64 -11.24 -12.33
N ARG A 20 0.43 -11.75 -12.56
CA ARG A 20 -0.73 -10.95 -13.00
C ARG A 20 -1.67 -10.55 -11.86
N GLY A 21 -1.28 -10.79 -10.60
CA GLY A 21 -2.15 -10.68 -9.43
C GLY A 21 -2.99 -11.94 -9.22
N TYR A 22 -3.73 -11.98 -8.10
CA TYR A 22 -4.64 -13.08 -7.77
C TYR A 22 -5.87 -13.15 -8.67
N THR A 23 -6.21 -12.02 -9.29
CA THR A 23 -7.26 -11.92 -10.31
C THR A 23 -6.61 -11.62 -11.65
N ALA A 24 -6.98 -12.36 -12.71
CA ALA A 24 -6.45 -12.11 -14.04
C ALA A 24 -6.78 -10.69 -14.51
N ARG A 25 -5.79 -9.81 -14.58
CA ARG A 25 -5.93 -8.47 -15.20
C ARG A 25 -5.93 -8.61 -16.71
N ASN A 26 -7.08 -8.94 -17.28
CA ASN A 26 -7.30 -8.80 -18.70
C ASN A 26 -7.79 -7.37 -18.97
N ASN A 27 -7.33 -6.80 -20.08
CA ASN A 27 -7.71 -5.44 -20.45
C ASN A 27 -9.14 -5.46 -20.97
N PHE A 28 -10.06 -4.80 -20.28
CA PHE A 28 -11.43 -4.58 -20.73
C PHE A 28 -11.69 -3.10 -21.00
N SER A 29 -12.75 -2.80 -21.73
CA SER A 29 -13.28 -1.44 -21.86
C SER A 29 -14.45 -1.23 -20.90
N LYS A 30 -14.73 0.02 -20.53
CA LYS A 30 -15.93 0.33 -19.74
C LYS A 30 -17.19 -0.16 -20.48
N GLU A 31 -17.23 0.09 -21.78
CA GLU A 31 -18.33 -0.26 -22.67
C GLU A 31 -18.57 -1.77 -22.74
N SER A 32 -17.49 -2.58 -22.78
CA SER A 32 -17.62 -4.04 -22.77
C SER A 32 -18.26 -4.55 -21.47
N ILE A 33 -17.88 -3.99 -20.32
CA ILE A 33 -18.47 -4.37 -19.03
C ILE A 33 -19.92 -3.89 -18.92
N GLU A 34 -20.23 -2.66 -19.35
CA GLU A 34 -21.60 -2.15 -19.38
C GLU A 34 -22.50 -3.06 -20.21
N TRP A 35 -22.03 -3.49 -21.39
CA TRP A 35 -22.77 -4.40 -22.25
C TRP A 35 -22.98 -5.77 -21.59
N LEU A 36 -21.95 -6.36 -21.00
CA LEU A 36 -22.07 -7.68 -20.34
C LEU A 36 -23.04 -7.63 -19.16
N LYS A 37 -22.98 -6.58 -18.33
CA LYS A 37 -23.96 -6.36 -17.24
C LYS A 37 -25.38 -6.19 -17.75
N TYR A 38 -25.55 -5.48 -18.86
CA TYR A 38 -26.86 -5.33 -19.49
C TYR A 38 -27.38 -6.67 -20.04
N MET A 39 -26.50 -7.52 -20.58
CA MET A 39 -26.88 -8.86 -21.01
C MET A 39 -27.25 -9.77 -19.83
N GLU A 40 -26.54 -9.72 -18.71
CA GLU A 40 -26.95 -10.43 -17.47
C GLU A 40 -28.35 -10.01 -17.02
N TYR A 41 -28.58 -8.70 -16.94
CA TYR A 41 -29.88 -8.14 -16.52
C TYR A 41 -31.02 -8.54 -17.45
N THR A 42 -30.83 -8.39 -18.76
CA THR A 42 -31.89 -8.65 -19.75
C THR A 42 -32.18 -10.13 -19.96
N LEU A 43 -31.18 -10.99 -19.83
CA LEU A 43 -31.34 -12.44 -20.03
C LEU A 43 -31.64 -13.18 -18.73
N GLY A 44 -31.42 -12.56 -17.56
CA GLY A 44 -31.57 -13.21 -16.26
C GLY A 44 -30.57 -14.35 -16.04
N VAL A 45 -29.37 -14.25 -16.60
CA VAL A 45 -28.32 -15.27 -16.52
C VAL A 45 -27.06 -14.74 -15.84
N GLU A 46 -26.27 -15.63 -15.25
CA GLU A 46 -24.94 -15.31 -14.73
C GLU A 46 -23.90 -15.43 -15.85
N ILE A 47 -23.10 -14.38 -16.09
CA ILE A 47 -22.05 -14.33 -17.11
C ILE A 47 -20.71 -14.16 -16.41
N CYS A 48 -19.76 -15.07 -16.56
CA CYS A 48 -18.38 -14.89 -16.10
C CYS A 48 -17.62 -13.93 -17.02
N TYR A 49 -17.10 -12.81 -16.49
CA TYR A 49 -16.32 -11.81 -17.22
C TYR A 49 -15.25 -11.16 -16.31
N ALA A 50 -14.47 -10.21 -16.86
CA ALA A 50 -13.28 -9.66 -16.21
C ALA A 50 -13.48 -9.06 -14.80
N LEU A 51 -14.69 -8.61 -14.44
CA LEU A 51 -14.97 -7.96 -13.15
C LEU A 51 -15.97 -8.74 -12.27
N ASN A 52 -16.24 -10.03 -12.53
CA ASN A 52 -16.99 -10.85 -11.60
C ASN A 52 -16.35 -12.23 -11.35
N GLY A 53 -16.25 -12.57 -10.05
CA GLY A 53 -16.22 -13.91 -9.41
C GLY A 53 -15.19 -14.94 -9.88
N ARG A 54 -15.21 -15.25 -11.18
CA ARG A 54 -14.48 -16.35 -11.81
C ARG A 54 -13.55 -15.87 -12.92
N GLY A 55 -13.58 -14.57 -13.25
CA GLY A 55 -12.79 -13.96 -14.32
C GLY A 55 -13.22 -14.41 -15.72
N GLU A 56 -12.50 -13.93 -16.73
CA GLU A 56 -12.68 -14.38 -18.11
C GLU A 56 -12.34 -15.87 -18.24
N LYS A 57 -13.22 -16.63 -18.90
CA LYS A 57 -13.01 -18.08 -19.12
C LYS A 57 -12.06 -18.30 -20.29
N ASN A 58 -11.14 -19.25 -20.12
CA ASN A 58 -10.34 -19.77 -21.21
C ASN A 58 -11.05 -20.98 -21.84
N ILE A 59 -11.47 -20.84 -23.09
CA ILE A 59 -12.16 -21.87 -23.86
C ILE A 59 -11.23 -22.31 -24.99
N HIS A 60 -10.70 -23.53 -24.92
CA HIS A 60 -9.79 -24.10 -25.93
C HIS A 60 -8.62 -23.18 -26.33
N GLY A 61 -8.00 -22.53 -25.34
CA GLY A 61 -6.88 -21.61 -25.51
C GLY A 61 -7.28 -20.17 -25.84
N ILE A 62 -8.57 -19.85 -25.82
CA ILE A 62 -9.12 -18.51 -26.13
C ILE A 62 -9.71 -17.91 -24.86
N HIS A 63 -9.17 -16.79 -24.39
CA HIS A 63 -9.79 -15.99 -23.32
C HIS A 63 -10.91 -15.16 -23.92
N VAL A 64 -12.15 -15.35 -23.48
CA VAL A 64 -13.34 -14.66 -23.99
C VAL A 64 -13.82 -13.56 -23.05
N ASP A 65 -14.45 -12.50 -23.58
CA ASP A 65 -14.86 -11.35 -22.77
C ASP A 65 -15.95 -11.70 -21.73
N GLY A 66 -16.90 -12.56 -22.10
CA GLY A 66 -17.94 -13.06 -21.22
C GLY A 66 -18.37 -14.49 -21.54
N TYR A 67 -18.74 -15.27 -20.51
CA TYR A 67 -19.20 -16.65 -20.69
C TYR A 67 -20.28 -17.06 -19.70
N CYS A 68 -21.40 -17.57 -20.21
CA CYS A 68 -22.47 -18.17 -19.42
C CYS A 68 -22.41 -19.70 -19.53
N GLU A 69 -22.20 -20.39 -18.41
CA GLU A 69 -22.13 -21.86 -18.35
C GLU A 69 -23.49 -22.50 -18.66
N GLU A 70 -24.57 -21.98 -18.08
CA GLU A 70 -25.93 -22.50 -18.20
C GLU A 70 -26.38 -22.62 -19.67
N THR A 71 -26.11 -21.57 -20.46
CA THR A 71 -26.52 -21.50 -21.87
C THR A 71 -25.39 -21.87 -22.84
N LYS A 72 -24.20 -22.20 -22.34
CA LYS A 72 -22.95 -22.36 -23.11
C LYS A 72 -22.73 -21.21 -24.11
N THR A 73 -23.03 -19.99 -23.67
CA THR A 73 -22.95 -18.77 -24.51
C THR A 73 -21.68 -17.99 -24.20
N VAL A 74 -20.91 -17.72 -25.25
CA VAL A 74 -19.79 -16.78 -25.27
C VAL A 74 -20.29 -15.42 -25.72
N PHE A 75 -19.86 -14.38 -25.02
CA PHE A 75 -20.13 -12.98 -25.32
C PHE A 75 -18.80 -12.32 -25.70
N GLU A 76 -18.72 -11.74 -26.89
CA GLU A 76 -17.52 -11.05 -27.40
C GLU A 76 -17.85 -9.60 -27.75
N PHE A 77 -17.07 -8.67 -27.19
CA PHE A 77 -17.21 -7.24 -27.42
C PHE A 77 -16.06 -6.71 -28.29
N TYR A 78 -16.38 -6.40 -29.54
CA TYR A 78 -15.41 -5.95 -30.52
C TYR A 78 -15.23 -4.44 -30.51
N ARG A 79 -14.19 -3.98 -29.81
CA ARG A 79 -13.67 -2.61 -29.95
C ARG A 79 -13.24 -2.34 -31.39
N CYS A 80 -13.80 -1.30 -32.02
CA CYS A 80 -13.69 -1.11 -33.46
C CYS A 80 -12.24 -0.95 -33.93
N PHE A 81 -11.44 -0.18 -33.16
CA PHE A 81 -10.03 0.05 -33.45
C PHE A 81 -9.17 -1.22 -33.36
N PHE A 82 -9.42 -2.06 -32.35
CA PHE A 82 -8.59 -3.25 -32.08
C PHE A 82 -9.02 -4.47 -32.90
N HIS A 83 -10.27 -4.52 -33.36
CA HIS A 83 -10.85 -5.69 -34.03
C HIS A 83 -11.09 -5.50 -35.53
N GLY A 84 -10.69 -4.35 -36.10
CA GLY A 84 -10.73 -4.14 -37.55
C GLY A 84 -12.11 -3.80 -38.11
N CYS A 85 -12.91 -2.98 -37.41
CA CYS A 85 -14.28 -2.68 -37.86
C CYS A 85 -14.31 -2.04 -39.26
N GLU A 86 -15.03 -2.68 -40.19
CA GLU A 86 -15.18 -2.21 -41.59
C GLU A 86 -16.10 -0.99 -41.75
N VAL A 87 -16.88 -0.65 -40.72
CA VAL A 87 -17.75 0.54 -40.70
C VAL A 87 -16.98 1.78 -40.26
N CYS A 88 -16.11 1.64 -39.26
CA CYS A 88 -15.43 2.76 -38.63
C CYS A 88 -14.08 3.12 -39.27
N PHE A 89 -13.47 2.20 -40.03
CA PHE A 89 -12.12 2.36 -40.57
C PHE A 89 -12.04 1.84 -42.01
N ASN A 90 -11.14 2.43 -42.81
CA ASN A 90 -10.89 1.89 -44.14
C ASN A 90 -10.12 0.58 -44.03
N ARG A 91 -10.42 -0.32 -44.96
CA ARG A 91 -9.83 -1.66 -45.05
C ARG A 91 -8.30 -1.64 -44.95
N ASP A 92 -7.66 -0.72 -45.66
CA ASP A 92 -6.21 -0.64 -45.84
C ASP A 92 -5.52 0.28 -44.84
N ASP A 93 -6.26 0.92 -43.92
CA ASP A 93 -5.68 1.74 -42.86
C ASP A 93 -4.79 0.87 -41.94
N ILE A 94 -3.63 1.41 -41.55
CA ILE A 94 -2.71 0.73 -40.63
C ILE A 94 -3.08 1.06 -39.19
N ASN A 95 -3.37 0.04 -38.40
CA ASN A 95 -3.56 0.20 -36.96
C ASN A 95 -2.23 0.62 -36.30
N GLN A 96 -2.23 1.74 -35.60
CA GLN A 96 -1.01 2.31 -35.03
C GLN A 96 -0.41 1.50 -33.88
N VAL A 97 -1.18 0.62 -33.24
CA VAL A 97 -0.72 -0.22 -32.13
C VAL A 97 -0.21 -1.57 -32.63
N SER A 98 -1.02 -2.27 -33.43
CA SER A 98 -0.69 -3.62 -33.92
C SER A 98 0.19 -3.60 -35.17
N LYS A 99 0.36 -2.44 -35.82
CA LYS A 99 1.16 -2.23 -37.04
C LYS A 99 0.75 -3.10 -38.22
N ILE A 100 -0.51 -3.54 -38.26
CA ILE A 100 -1.11 -4.30 -39.36
C ILE A 100 -2.36 -3.60 -39.90
N PRO A 101 -2.76 -3.87 -41.16
CA PRO A 101 -3.98 -3.29 -41.73
C PRO A 101 -5.25 -3.69 -40.99
N MET A 102 -6.27 -2.83 -41.01
CA MET A 102 -7.56 -3.08 -40.37
C MET A 102 -8.26 -4.34 -40.90
N TRP A 103 -8.14 -4.64 -42.19
CA TRP A 103 -8.68 -5.88 -42.76
C TRP A 103 -8.06 -7.15 -42.18
N ALA A 104 -6.77 -7.09 -41.83
CA ALA A 104 -6.07 -8.23 -41.25
C ALA A 104 -6.51 -8.46 -39.80
N LEU A 105 -6.82 -7.39 -39.05
CA LEU A 105 -7.46 -7.48 -37.74
C LEU A 105 -8.86 -8.08 -37.86
N LEU A 106 -9.68 -7.60 -38.79
CA LEU A 106 -11.03 -8.12 -39.01
C LEU A 106 -11.03 -9.61 -39.36
N LYS A 107 -10.08 -10.03 -40.21
CA LYS A 107 -9.91 -11.44 -40.56
C LYS A 107 -9.64 -12.28 -39.31
N LYS A 108 -8.72 -11.85 -38.44
CA LYS A 108 -8.44 -12.53 -37.16
C LYS A 108 -9.67 -12.59 -36.24
N THR A 109 -10.43 -11.50 -36.16
CA THR A 109 -11.70 -11.45 -35.40
C THR A 109 -12.70 -12.48 -35.91
N LYS A 110 -12.92 -12.54 -37.23
CA LYS A 110 -13.83 -13.51 -37.87
C LYS A 110 -13.37 -14.95 -37.69
N GLU A 111 -12.06 -15.23 -37.81
CA GLU A 111 -11.48 -16.56 -37.56
C GLU A 111 -11.68 -17.01 -36.11
N ARG A 112 -11.48 -16.11 -35.15
CA ARG A 112 -11.73 -16.36 -33.73
C ARG A 112 -13.19 -16.69 -33.47
N ALA A 113 -14.11 -15.88 -33.99
CA ALA A 113 -15.55 -16.11 -33.87
C ALA A 113 -15.98 -17.46 -34.48
N ALA A 114 -15.45 -17.80 -35.66
CA ALA A 114 -15.71 -19.09 -36.30
C ALA A 114 -15.22 -20.26 -35.45
N LYS A 115 -14.02 -20.15 -34.85
CA LYS A 115 -13.47 -21.19 -33.96
C LYS A 115 -14.33 -21.41 -32.70
N ILE A 116 -14.87 -20.35 -32.10
CA ILE A 116 -15.77 -20.45 -30.95
C ILE A 116 -17.05 -21.21 -31.35
N ARG A 117 -17.68 -20.81 -32.45
CA ARG A 117 -18.89 -21.46 -32.99
C ARG A 117 -18.64 -22.94 -33.33
N SER A 118 -17.54 -23.25 -34.02
CA SER A 118 -17.19 -24.62 -34.39
C SER A 118 -16.87 -25.52 -33.20
N SER A 119 -16.52 -24.91 -32.05
CA SER A 119 -16.30 -25.63 -30.79
C SER A 119 -17.59 -25.93 -30.01
N GLY A 120 -18.76 -25.64 -30.60
CA GLY A 120 -20.08 -25.98 -30.04
C GLY A 120 -20.64 -24.96 -29.06
N PHE A 121 -20.09 -23.74 -29.03
CA PHE A 121 -20.59 -22.65 -28.18
C PHE A 121 -21.52 -21.73 -28.94
N ASN A 122 -22.54 -21.22 -28.24
CA ASN A 122 -23.33 -20.09 -28.73
C ASN A 122 -22.44 -18.84 -28.67
N LEU A 123 -22.51 -17.98 -29.69
CA LEU A 123 -21.70 -16.76 -29.73
C LEU A 123 -22.61 -15.53 -29.94
N LYS A 124 -22.59 -14.62 -28.95
CA LYS A 124 -23.19 -13.29 -29.03
C LYS A 124 -22.08 -12.26 -29.20
N GLU A 125 -22.19 -11.47 -30.26
CA GLU A 125 -21.18 -10.48 -30.64
C GLU A 125 -21.77 -9.07 -30.50
N MET A 126 -20.96 -8.12 -30.05
CA MET A 126 -21.34 -6.71 -30.01
C MET A 126 -20.17 -5.85 -30.46
N TRP A 127 -20.38 -5.02 -31.48
CA TRP A 127 -19.38 -4.04 -31.89
C TRP A 127 -19.52 -2.76 -31.07
N GLU A 128 -18.38 -2.14 -30.74
CA GLU A 128 -18.33 -0.90 -29.95
C GLU A 128 -19.20 0.21 -30.54
N HIS A 129 -19.16 0.42 -31.86
CA HIS A 129 -19.97 1.45 -32.51
C HIS A 129 -21.48 1.14 -32.48
N ASP A 130 -21.87 -0.13 -32.49
CA ASP A 130 -23.25 -0.56 -32.37
C ASP A 130 -23.75 -0.36 -30.94
N PHE A 131 -22.98 -0.78 -29.94
CA PHE A 131 -23.32 -0.57 -28.54
C PHE A 131 -23.42 0.91 -28.19
N LEU A 132 -22.47 1.73 -28.65
CA LEU A 132 -22.52 3.19 -28.46
C LEU A 132 -23.71 3.83 -29.18
N ARG A 133 -24.18 3.25 -30.30
CA ARG A 133 -25.40 3.68 -30.97
C ARG A 133 -26.65 3.27 -30.19
N MET A 134 -26.70 2.03 -29.69
CA MET A 134 -27.77 1.55 -28.80
C MET A 134 -27.88 2.42 -27.55
N LYS A 135 -26.78 2.66 -26.84
CA LYS A 135 -26.72 3.49 -25.64
C LYS A 135 -27.16 4.94 -25.88
N ARG A 136 -27.02 5.45 -27.10
CA ARG A 136 -27.50 6.80 -27.48
C ARG A 136 -29.01 6.83 -27.73
N ASN A 137 -29.56 5.76 -28.31
CA ASN A 137 -30.93 5.73 -28.81
C ASN A 137 -31.93 5.06 -27.85
N ASP A 138 -31.45 4.15 -27.00
CA ASP A 138 -32.25 3.43 -26.02
C ASP A 138 -32.15 4.10 -24.65
N VAL A 139 -33.25 4.73 -24.24
CA VAL A 139 -33.35 5.45 -22.96
C VAL A 139 -33.15 4.49 -21.78
N SER A 140 -33.70 3.28 -21.86
CA SER A 140 -33.62 2.30 -20.78
C SER A 140 -32.19 1.79 -20.58
N LEU A 141 -31.48 1.50 -21.68
CA LEU A 141 -30.07 1.12 -21.63
C LEU A 141 -29.19 2.27 -21.12
N LYS A 142 -29.47 3.50 -21.57
CA LYS A 142 -28.73 4.69 -21.12
C LYS A 142 -28.88 4.89 -19.61
N GLU A 143 -30.11 4.78 -19.10
CA GLU A 143 -30.42 4.91 -17.68
C GLU A 143 -29.77 3.78 -16.87
N PHE A 144 -29.91 2.52 -17.33
CA PHE A 144 -29.25 1.37 -16.74
C PHE A 144 -27.74 1.59 -16.61
N CYS A 145 -27.05 1.93 -17.71
CA CYS A 145 -25.61 2.18 -17.69
C CYS A 145 -25.21 3.36 -16.80
N SER A 146 -26.06 4.39 -16.65
CA SER A 146 -25.76 5.54 -15.79
C SER A 146 -25.77 5.19 -14.30
N GLN A 147 -26.51 4.15 -13.91
CA GLN A 147 -26.60 3.64 -12.55
C GLN A 147 -25.52 2.59 -12.24
N LEU A 148 -24.82 2.08 -13.26
CA LEU A 148 -23.77 1.08 -13.07
C LEU A 148 -22.52 1.69 -12.43
N GLU A 149 -22.20 1.23 -11.22
CA GLU A 149 -20.90 1.47 -10.62
C GLU A 149 -19.91 0.39 -11.05
N ILE A 150 -19.14 0.68 -12.11
CA ILE A 150 -18.07 -0.21 -12.58
C ILE A 150 -16.82 0.07 -11.77
N VAL A 151 -16.51 -0.84 -10.84
CA VAL A 151 -15.31 -0.76 -10.01
C VAL A 151 -14.29 -1.78 -10.51
N GLU A 152 -13.11 -1.31 -10.89
CA GLU A 152 -12.00 -2.21 -11.24
C GLU A 152 -11.65 -3.12 -10.06
N LEU A 153 -11.15 -4.32 -10.36
CA LEU A 153 -10.65 -5.23 -9.33
C LEU A 153 -9.54 -4.59 -8.49
N MET A 154 -9.44 -5.03 -7.25
CA MET A 154 -8.54 -4.49 -6.26
C MET A 154 -7.08 -4.68 -6.68
N ASN A 155 -6.32 -3.60 -6.62
CA ASN A 155 -4.87 -3.67 -6.68
C ASN A 155 -4.35 -3.73 -5.24
N PRO A 156 -3.72 -4.85 -4.79
CA PRO A 156 -3.22 -4.95 -3.42
C PRO A 156 -2.23 -3.86 -3.02
N ARG A 157 -1.51 -3.30 -4.01
CA ARG A 157 -0.63 -2.15 -3.78
C ARG A 157 -1.36 -0.87 -3.38
N GLY A 158 -2.67 -0.80 -3.62
CA GLY A 158 -3.54 0.27 -3.11
C GLY A 158 -3.55 0.33 -1.58
N ALA A 159 -3.44 -0.81 -0.90
CA ALA A 159 -3.35 -0.90 0.57
C ALA A 159 -2.03 -0.40 1.16
N PHE A 160 -1.00 -0.20 0.32
CA PHE A 160 0.33 0.14 0.78
C PHE A 160 0.50 1.66 0.90
N TYR A 161 0.58 2.16 2.13
CA TYR A 161 0.82 3.56 2.48
C TYR A 161 2.08 3.71 3.35
N GLY A 162 2.65 4.91 3.42
CA GLY A 162 3.80 5.20 4.28
C GLY A 162 3.44 5.39 5.75
N GLY A 163 4.36 5.97 6.53
CA GLY A 163 4.10 6.42 7.90
C GLY A 163 3.15 7.63 7.96
N ARG A 164 2.68 7.99 9.16
CA ARG A 164 1.88 9.20 9.37
C ARG A 164 2.83 10.37 9.58
N THR A 165 2.69 11.46 8.83
CA THR A 165 3.53 12.66 9.03
C THR A 165 2.68 13.90 8.84
N ASN A 166 2.46 14.69 9.89
CA ASN A 166 1.75 15.97 9.85
C ASN A 166 2.21 16.92 10.97
N ALA A 167 2.06 18.22 10.72
CA ALA A 167 2.10 19.26 11.74
C ALA A 167 0.66 19.70 12.06
N THR A 168 0.24 19.54 13.32
CA THR A 168 -1.08 19.97 13.82
C THR A 168 -1.06 21.42 14.28
N LYS A 169 0.10 21.92 14.72
CA LYS A 169 0.37 23.34 14.93
C LYS A 169 1.65 23.72 14.19
N LEU A 170 1.69 24.91 13.59
CA LEU A 170 2.91 25.43 12.96
C LEU A 170 3.73 26.31 13.91
N PHE A 171 3.10 26.79 14.99
CA PHE A 171 3.74 27.59 16.03
C PHE A 171 3.19 27.18 17.39
N TYR A 172 4.07 27.05 18.39
CA TYR A 172 3.70 26.87 19.78
C TYR A 172 4.78 27.47 20.70
N GLU A 173 4.34 28.12 21.77
CA GLU A 173 5.19 28.68 22.82
C GLU A 173 4.68 28.17 24.17
N GLY A 174 5.57 27.55 24.93
CA GLY A 174 5.25 26.77 26.12
C GLY A 174 6.08 25.49 26.18
N GLU A 175 5.92 24.69 27.22
CA GLU A 175 6.67 23.45 27.39
C GLU A 175 6.18 22.37 26.41
N ALA A 176 7.09 21.88 25.57
CA ALA A 176 6.85 20.75 24.69
C ALA A 176 7.95 19.70 24.82
N LYS A 177 7.55 18.44 24.66
CA LYS A 177 8.42 17.26 24.72
C LYS A 177 8.47 16.56 23.37
N TYR A 178 9.58 15.88 23.10
CA TYR A 178 9.77 15.11 21.88
C TYR A 178 10.12 13.66 22.23
N ILE A 179 9.22 12.76 21.86
CA ILE A 179 9.36 11.32 22.07
C ILE A 179 9.45 10.58 20.73
N ASP A 180 10.26 9.54 20.69
CA ASP A 180 10.39 8.62 19.55
C ASP A 180 10.23 7.17 19.99
N PHE A 181 9.57 6.35 19.18
CA PHE A 181 9.47 4.92 19.48
C PHE A 181 10.82 4.22 19.30
N THR A 182 11.22 3.44 20.30
CA THR A 182 12.39 2.57 20.17
C THR A 182 12.13 1.46 19.15
N SER A 183 12.53 1.72 17.90
CA SER A 183 12.47 0.78 16.77
C SER A 183 11.04 0.28 16.46
N LEU A 184 10.13 1.20 16.11
CA LEU A 184 8.72 0.90 15.82
C LEU A 184 8.51 -0.21 14.76
N TYR A 185 9.20 -0.12 13.62
CA TYR A 185 9.05 -1.12 12.56
C TYR A 185 9.52 -2.52 12.97
N PRO A 186 10.69 -2.68 13.63
CA PRO A 186 11.07 -3.95 14.27
C PRO A 186 10.05 -4.47 15.27
N TYR A 187 9.49 -3.60 16.12
CA TYR A 187 8.44 -3.99 17.07
C TYR A 187 7.22 -4.58 16.34
N VAL A 188 6.67 -3.91 15.33
CA VAL A 188 5.50 -4.44 14.62
C VAL A 188 5.81 -5.75 13.91
N ASN A 189 7.00 -5.87 13.28
CA ASN A 189 7.42 -7.10 12.62
C ASN A 189 7.60 -8.27 13.61
N LYS A 190 7.93 -7.99 14.87
CA LYS A 190 8.13 -9.01 15.91
C LYS A 190 6.84 -9.48 16.57
N TYR A 191 5.90 -8.56 16.79
CA TYR A 191 4.75 -8.81 17.67
C TYR A 191 3.38 -8.77 16.98
N CYS A 192 3.26 -8.14 15.81
CA CYS A 192 1.96 -8.00 15.14
C CYS A 192 1.65 -9.19 14.23
N SER A 193 0.36 -9.37 13.91
CA SER A 193 -0.12 -10.46 13.07
C SER A 193 -0.01 -10.13 11.58
N TYR A 194 0.44 -11.10 10.80
CA TYR A 194 0.63 -11.04 9.35
C TYR A 194 -0.20 -12.12 8.65
N PRO A 195 -0.62 -11.88 7.39
CA PRO A 195 -1.26 -12.90 6.56
C PRO A 195 -0.29 -14.05 6.25
N ALA A 196 -0.80 -15.28 6.33
CA ALA A 196 -0.12 -16.50 5.92
C ALA A 196 -0.89 -17.19 4.78
N GLY A 197 -0.17 -17.87 3.90
CA GLY A 197 -0.76 -18.55 2.75
C GLY A 197 -1.31 -17.60 1.69
N HIS A 198 -2.24 -18.12 0.88
CA HIS A 198 -2.90 -17.37 -0.20
C HIS A 198 -4.26 -16.81 0.27
N PRO A 199 -4.66 -15.62 -0.19
CA PRO A 199 -5.98 -15.07 0.10
C PRO A 199 -7.07 -15.77 -0.72
N GLU A 200 -8.25 -15.89 -0.11
CA GLU A 200 -9.52 -16.06 -0.80
C GLU A 200 -9.99 -14.71 -1.32
N ILE A 201 -10.32 -14.63 -2.61
CA ILE A 201 -10.82 -13.40 -3.24
C ILE A 201 -12.34 -13.39 -3.19
N ILE A 202 -12.90 -12.46 -2.43
CA ILE A 202 -14.34 -12.32 -2.21
C ILE A 202 -14.80 -11.03 -2.90
N ILE A 203 -15.77 -11.15 -3.80
CA ILE A 203 -16.27 -10.04 -4.65
C ILE A 203 -17.80 -9.85 -4.55
N SER A 204 -18.48 -10.69 -3.77
CA SER A 204 -19.92 -10.64 -3.54
C SER A 204 -20.27 -11.35 -2.23
N ASN A 205 -21.51 -11.18 -1.77
CA ASN A 205 -22.03 -11.79 -0.52
C ASN A 205 -21.16 -11.48 0.69
N PHE A 206 -20.75 -10.22 0.83
CA PHE A 206 -19.92 -9.78 1.93
C PHE A 206 -20.64 -9.96 3.27
N VAL A 207 -19.90 -10.47 4.26
CA VAL A 207 -20.31 -10.44 5.66
C VAL A 207 -19.74 -9.20 6.35
N ASP A 208 -19.91 -9.09 7.67
CA ASP A 208 -19.30 -8.02 8.45
C ASP A 208 -17.78 -7.98 8.26
N ILE A 209 -17.21 -6.77 8.24
CA ILE A 209 -15.78 -6.57 7.96
C ILE A 209 -14.89 -7.26 9.01
N SER A 210 -15.37 -7.39 10.25
CA SER A 210 -14.64 -8.01 11.37
C SER A 210 -14.45 -9.52 11.23
N GLU A 211 -15.23 -10.16 10.35
CA GLU A 211 -15.08 -11.58 10.01
C GLU A 211 -13.92 -11.83 9.04
N TYR A 212 -13.36 -10.75 8.46
CA TYR A 212 -12.27 -10.84 7.49
C TYR A 212 -10.94 -10.43 8.09
N PHE A 213 -9.89 -11.14 7.71
CA PHE A 213 -8.49 -10.74 7.90
C PHE A 213 -7.81 -10.55 6.55
N GLY A 214 -7.15 -9.42 6.31
CA GLY A 214 -6.50 -9.13 5.03
C GLY A 214 -6.59 -7.68 4.60
N ILE A 215 -6.95 -7.46 3.33
CA ILE A 215 -7.18 -6.11 2.77
C ILE A 215 -8.58 -6.03 2.14
N ALA A 216 -9.18 -4.85 2.18
CA ALA A 216 -10.49 -4.59 1.61
C ALA A 216 -10.47 -3.33 0.74
N LYS A 217 -11.16 -3.38 -0.39
CA LYS A 217 -11.53 -2.22 -1.19
C LYS A 217 -12.96 -1.84 -0.83
N CYS A 218 -13.16 -0.64 -0.31
CA CYS A 218 -14.47 -0.17 0.14
C CYS A 218 -14.65 1.35 -0.05
N SER A 219 -15.90 1.77 0.03
CA SER A 219 -16.34 3.14 0.26
C SER A 219 -16.64 3.30 1.74
N ILE A 220 -15.99 4.27 2.38
CA ILE A 220 -16.12 4.51 3.82
C ILE A 220 -16.28 6.00 4.09
N LEU A 221 -17.33 6.34 4.84
CA LEU A 221 -17.67 7.69 5.24
C LEU A 221 -16.98 8.04 6.55
N PRO A 222 -16.09 9.05 6.57
CA PRO A 222 -15.48 9.51 7.82
C PRO A 222 -16.47 10.26 8.73
N PRO A 223 -16.30 10.22 10.05
CA PRO A 223 -17.05 11.08 10.96
C PRO A 223 -16.68 12.56 10.74
N ARG A 224 -17.53 13.48 11.21
CA ARG A 224 -17.20 14.92 11.25
C ARG A 224 -16.39 15.26 12.50
N GLY A 225 -15.58 16.31 12.46
CA GLY A 225 -14.88 16.84 13.63
C GLY A 225 -13.80 15.94 14.25
N LEU A 226 -13.33 14.90 13.55
CA LEU A 226 -12.28 14.02 14.06
C LEU A 226 -10.90 14.68 13.89
N TYR A 227 -10.29 15.11 14.99
CA TYR A 227 -9.05 15.90 14.99
C TYR A 227 -7.83 15.17 14.39
N HIS A 228 -7.76 13.86 14.64
CA HIS A 228 -6.79 12.93 14.05
C HIS A 228 -7.52 11.90 13.18
N PRO A 229 -7.72 12.14 11.88
CA PRO A 229 -8.36 11.16 10.99
C PRO A 229 -7.52 9.91 10.84
N LEU A 230 -8.14 8.75 10.81
CA LEU A 230 -7.43 7.48 10.85
C LEU A 230 -6.89 7.05 9.49
N LEU A 231 -7.77 7.00 8.47
CA LEU A 231 -7.46 6.32 7.21
C LEU A 231 -6.60 7.16 6.27
N PRO A 232 -5.52 6.59 5.70
CA PRO A 232 -4.75 7.27 4.68
C PRO A 232 -5.51 7.31 3.36
N PHE A 233 -5.42 8.43 2.63
CA PHE A 233 -6.08 8.61 1.34
C PHE A 233 -5.12 9.23 0.33
N ARG A 234 -5.04 8.66 -0.87
CA ARG A 234 -4.17 9.15 -1.95
C ARG A 234 -4.95 10.10 -2.84
N SER A 235 -4.48 11.33 -2.95
CA SER A 235 -5.01 12.32 -3.88
C SER A 235 -3.90 13.27 -4.31
N LEU A 236 -4.00 13.82 -5.53
CA LEU A 236 -3.06 14.80 -6.10
C LEU A 236 -1.57 14.38 -6.05
N GLY A 237 -1.26 13.08 -6.18
CA GLY A 237 0.10 12.55 -6.17
C GLY A 237 0.73 12.37 -4.78
N ASN A 238 0.06 12.82 -3.71
CA ASN A 238 0.45 12.64 -2.33
C ASN A 238 -0.55 11.73 -1.59
N PHE A 239 -0.30 11.45 -0.31
CA PHE A 239 -1.33 10.89 0.57
C PHE A 239 -1.45 11.73 1.84
N THR A 240 -2.67 11.85 2.31
CA THR A 240 -3.07 12.62 3.50
C THR A 240 -3.98 11.76 4.38
N PHE A 241 -4.50 12.33 5.45
CA PHE A 241 -5.51 11.72 6.33
C PHE A 241 -6.72 12.66 6.38
N PRO A 242 -7.60 12.65 5.38
CA PRO A 242 -8.75 13.56 5.30
C PRO A 242 -10.03 12.94 5.91
N LEU A 243 -11.03 13.79 6.10
CA LEU A 243 -12.41 13.44 6.45
C LEU A 243 -13.40 13.68 5.30
N CYS A 244 -12.92 14.22 4.17
CA CYS A 244 -13.71 14.45 2.97
C CYS A 244 -12.83 14.30 1.72
N SER A 245 -13.21 13.42 0.81
CA SER A 245 -12.58 13.23 -0.51
C SER A 245 -12.59 14.52 -1.34
N SER A 246 -13.72 15.21 -1.42
CA SER A 246 -13.82 16.45 -2.19
C SER A 246 -12.97 17.57 -1.61
N CYS A 247 -12.88 17.71 -0.29
CA CYS A 247 -12.04 18.74 0.35
C CYS A 247 -10.55 18.54 0.08
N VAL A 248 -10.03 17.30 0.04
CA VAL A 248 -8.61 17.09 -0.26
C VAL A 248 -8.28 17.37 -1.73
N GLU A 249 -9.23 17.13 -2.64
CA GLU A 249 -9.08 17.42 -4.07
C GLU A 249 -9.17 18.92 -4.37
N THR A 250 -10.17 19.59 -3.78
CA THR A 250 -10.41 21.03 -3.97
C THR A 250 -9.54 21.91 -3.06
N ARG A 251 -8.91 21.31 -2.04
CA ARG A 251 -8.19 22.00 -0.95
C ARG A 251 -9.05 23.05 -0.24
N CYS A 252 -10.33 22.72 -0.03
CA CYS A 252 -11.25 23.61 0.68
C CYS A 252 -10.86 23.75 2.16
N SER A 253 -11.02 24.97 2.70
CA SER A 253 -10.73 25.27 4.11
C SER A 253 -11.86 24.85 5.06
N THR A 254 -13.12 24.95 4.62
CA THR A 254 -14.31 24.58 5.40
C THR A 254 -15.15 23.58 4.63
N CYS A 255 -15.61 22.51 5.28
CA CYS A 255 -16.34 21.44 4.60
C CYS A 255 -17.86 21.63 4.67
N GLU A 256 -18.45 22.10 3.56
CA GLU A 256 -19.90 22.18 3.36
C GLU A 256 -20.45 21.04 2.49
N HIS A 257 -19.61 20.06 2.16
CA HIS A 257 -20.00 18.93 1.33
C HIS A 257 -20.97 18.00 2.07
N GLU A 258 -21.93 17.48 1.32
CA GLU A 258 -22.82 16.41 1.73
C GLU A 258 -22.05 15.11 1.95
N ASP A 259 -22.62 14.19 2.73
CA ASP A 259 -21.93 12.95 3.11
C ASP A 259 -21.49 12.12 1.89
N SER A 260 -22.29 12.10 0.81
CA SER A 260 -21.95 11.42 -0.45
C SER A 260 -20.66 11.90 -1.10
N ASP A 261 -20.32 13.18 -0.93
CA ASP A 261 -19.12 13.80 -1.51
C ASP A 261 -17.90 13.70 -0.56
N ARG A 262 -18.12 13.26 0.69
CA ARG A 262 -17.07 13.07 1.69
C ARG A 262 -16.46 11.67 1.65
N VAL A 263 -17.18 10.71 1.08
CA VAL A 263 -16.85 9.28 1.07
C VAL A 263 -15.46 9.02 0.52
N LEU A 264 -14.63 8.36 1.33
CA LEU A 264 -13.31 7.90 0.89
C LEU A 264 -13.47 6.57 0.17
N ARG A 265 -13.00 6.49 -1.08
CA ARG A 265 -12.93 5.24 -1.85
C ARG A 265 -11.48 4.80 -1.96
N GLY A 266 -11.17 3.62 -1.43
CA GLY A 266 -9.80 3.18 -1.34
C GLY A 266 -9.65 1.71 -1.01
N THR A 267 -8.40 1.33 -0.80
CA THR A 267 -8.04 -0.02 -0.38
C THR A 267 -7.20 0.10 0.88
N TRP A 268 -7.58 -0.61 1.94
CA TRP A 268 -6.89 -0.54 3.23
C TRP A 268 -6.66 -1.93 3.80
N VAL A 269 -5.72 -2.03 4.74
CA VAL A 269 -5.60 -3.24 5.56
C VAL A 269 -6.77 -3.27 6.52
N ILE A 270 -7.41 -4.43 6.66
CA ILE A 270 -8.66 -4.56 7.42
C ILE A 270 -8.50 -4.10 8.87
N VAL A 271 -7.34 -4.32 9.50
CA VAL A 271 -7.06 -3.82 10.86
C VAL A 271 -7.15 -2.30 10.99
N GLU A 272 -6.87 -1.54 9.92
CA GLU A 272 -7.10 -0.09 9.92
C GLU A 272 -8.57 0.25 9.72
N VAL A 273 -9.29 -0.54 8.91
CA VAL A 273 -10.73 -0.37 8.70
C VAL A 273 -11.51 -0.65 9.98
N GLU A 274 -11.16 -1.70 10.72
CA GLU A 274 -11.75 -2.03 12.03
C GLU A 274 -11.58 -0.87 13.00
N LYS A 275 -10.35 -0.37 13.18
CA LYS A 275 -10.10 0.81 14.03
C LYS A 275 -10.81 2.06 13.50
N ALA A 276 -11.04 2.17 12.18
CA ALA A 276 -11.79 3.31 11.63
C ALA A 276 -13.24 3.27 12.09
N VAL A 277 -13.86 2.09 12.02
CA VAL A 277 -15.23 1.88 12.49
C VAL A 277 -15.34 2.17 13.99
N GLU A 278 -14.37 1.74 14.80
CA GLU A 278 -14.31 2.04 16.23
C GLU A 278 -14.31 3.55 16.54
N VAL A 279 -13.65 4.36 15.70
CA VAL A 279 -13.58 5.83 15.88
C VAL A 279 -14.65 6.59 15.08
N GLY A 280 -15.69 5.89 14.61
CA GLY A 280 -16.91 6.50 14.06
C GLY A 280 -17.00 6.55 12.53
N TYR A 281 -16.09 5.90 11.79
CA TYR A 281 -16.25 5.75 10.34
C TYR A 281 -17.37 4.76 10.03
N LYS A 282 -18.09 4.98 8.92
CA LYS A 282 -19.17 4.10 8.47
C LYS A 282 -18.84 3.50 7.12
N ILE A 283 -18.79 2.17 7.02
CA ILE A 283 -18.59 1.48 5.74
C ILE A 283 -19.90 1.60 4.95
N GLU A 284 -19.85 2.23 3.78
CA GLU A 284 -21.02 2.36 2.90
C GLU A 284 -21.14 1.17 1.96
N LYS A 285 -20.01 0.70 1.42
CA LYS A 285 -19.99 -0.36 0.42
C LYS A 285 -18.65 -1.08 0.39
N ILE A 286 -18.68 -2.41 0.40
CA ILE A 286 -17.52 -3.26 0.15
C ILE A 286 -17.55 -3.67 -1.32
N TYR A 287 -16.40 -3.58 -2.00
CA TYR A 287 -16.26 -3.94 -3.41
C TYR A 287 -15.50 -5.26 -3.60
N GLU A 288 -14.48 -5.50 -2.77
CA GLU A 288 -13.64 -6.68 -2.86
C GLU A 288 -12.85 -6.87 -1.56
N VAL A 289 -12.70 -8.12 -1.12
CA VAL A 289 -11.91 -8.51 0.04
C VAL A 289 -10.93 -9.59 -0.36
N HIS A 290 -9.66 -9.41 -0.01
CA HIS A 290 -8.67 -10.49 -0.06
C HIS A 290 -8.52 -11.03 1.35
N HIS A 291 -9.22 -12.12 1.64
CA HIS A 291 -9.31 -12.71 2.96
C HIS A 291 -8.27 -13.81 3.15
N PHE A 292 -7.39 -13.68 4.15
CA PHE A 292 -6.47 -14.72 4.58
C PHE A 292 -7.06 -15.45 5.79
N LYS A 293 -7.34 -16.74 5.62
CA LYS A 293 -7.81 -17.61 6.72
C LYS A 293 -6.74 -17.81 7.78
N GLU A 294 -5.49 -17.86 7.34
CA GLU A 294 -4.34 -18.09 8.21
C GLU A 294 -3.61 -16.79 8.53
N ARG A 295 -3.16 -16.70 9.78
CA ARG A 295 -2.41 -15.56 10.30
C ARG A 295 -1.28 -16.03 11.21
N THR A 296 -0.18 -15.29 11.24
CA THR A 296 1.00 -15.61 12.04
C THR A 296 1.59 -14.38 12.70
N THR A 297 2.15 -14.53 13.90
CA THR A 297 2.94 -13.49 14.60
C THR A 297 4.42 -13.81 14.62
N SER A 298 4.83 -14.98 14.10
CA SER A 298 6.23 -15.43 14.16
C SER A 298 7.01 -15.16 12.86
N LEU A 299 6.34 -14.67 11.82
CA LEU A 299 6.89 -14.55 10.46
C LEU A 299 8.27 -13.89 10.40
N PHE A 300 8.43 -12.76 11.09
CA PHE A 300 9.71 -12.04 11.14
C PHE A 300 10.39 -12.11 12.50
N LYS A 301 9.75 -12.73 13.49
CA LYS A 301 10.21 -12.74 14.89
C LYS A 301 11.64 -13.24 15.04
N ALA A 302 11.99 -14.37 14.41
CA ALA A 302 13.33 -14.94 14.49
C ALA A 302 14.40 -13.99 13.93
N TYR A 303 14.14 -13.38 12.77
CA TYR A 303 15.04 -12.42 12.13
C TYR A 303 15.22 -11.15 12.98
N ILE A 304 14.11 -10.59 13.49
CA ILE A 304 14.17 -9.43 14.37
C ILE A 304 14.96 -9.76 15.64
N ASN A 305 14.71 -10.91 16.28
CA ASN A 305 15.44 -11.33 17.47
C ASN A 305 16.96 -11.42 17.24
N THR A 306 17.39 -11.99 16.11
CA THR A 306 18.82 -12.10 15.78
C THR A 306 19.50 -10.74 15.67
N PHE A 307 18.92 -9.80 14.90
CA PHE A 307 19.55 -8.50 14.70
C PHE A 307 19.34 -7.54 15.87
N LEU A 308 18.26 -7.70 16.64
CA LEU A 308 18.05 -6.94 17.86
C LEU A 308 19.05 -7.37 18.95
N LYS A 309 19.26 -8.67 19.15
CA LYS A 309 20.33 -9.20 20.01
C LYS A 309 21.68 -8.61 19.62
N THR A 310 22.02 -8.68 18.33
CA THR A 310 23.30 -8.19 17.82
C THR A 310 23.46 -6.67 18.03
N LYS A 311 22.39 -5.90 17.80
CA LYS A 311 22.36 -4.45 18.04
C LYS A 311 22.56 -4.14 19.53
N GLN A 312 21.89 -4.89 20.42
CA GLN A 312 21.94 -4.66 21.86
C GLN A 312 23.33 -4.99 22.43
N GLU A 313 23.87 -6.15 22.08
CA GLU A 313 25.24 -6.56 22.48
C GLU A 313 26.28 -5.55 21.99
N ALA A 314 26.16 -5.05 20.74
CA ALA A 314 27.07 -4.07 20.17
C ALA A 314 26.90 -2.63 20.73
N SER A 315 25.88 -2.38 21.55
CA SER A 315 25.69 -1.07 22.19
C SER A 315 26.58 -0.90 23.43
N GLY A 316 27.11 -1.99 23.98
CA GLY A 316 27.82 -2.01 25.24
C GLY A 316 26.88 -2.00 26.45
N TRP A 317 27.47 -2.02 27.65
CA TRP A 317 26.74 -1.97 28.90
C TRP A 317 26.10 -0.59 29.11
N PRO A 318 24.84 -0.52 29.59
CA PRO A 318 24.25 0.74 30.04
C PRO A 318 25.11 1.38 31.15
N GLU A 319 25.10 2.71 31.26
CA GLU A 319 25.89 3.44 32.27
C GLU A 319 25.53 3.05 33.71
N LYS A 320 24.26 2.69 33.92
CA LYS A 320 23.70 2.18 35.19
C LYS A 320 24.16 0.77 35.57
N CYS A 321 24.87 0.05 34.71
CA CYS A 321 25.29 -1.34 34.94
C CYS A 321 26.80 -1.42 35.23
N GLN A 322 27.19 -1.07 36.46
CA GLN A 322 28.60 -1.10 36.88
C GLN A 322 28.96 -2.36 37.67
N THR A 323 28.02 -2.86 38.48
CA THR A 323 28.19 -4.05 39.32
C THR A 323 27.81 -5.34 38.59
N THR A 324 28.24 -6.49 39.12
CA THR A 324 27.92 -7.80 38.56
C THR A 324 26.42 -8.10 38.65
N GLU A 325 25.79 -7.64 39.72
CA GLU A 325 24.36 -7.77 39.99
C GLU A 325 23.56 -6.96 38.97
N GLU A 326 23.89 -5.68 38.76
CA GLU A 326 23.21 -4.82 37.78
C GLU A 326 23.34 -5.35 36.34
N LYS A 327 24.51 -5.93 36.01
CA LYS A 327 24.73 -6.58 34.70
C LYS A 327 23.87 -7.83 34.54
N SER A 328 23.75 -8.64 35.58
CA SER A 328 22.92 -9.84 35.59
C SER A 328 21.44 -9.49 35.49
N ASP A 329 21.01 -8.46 36.22
CA ASP A 329 19.66 -7.93 36.20
C ASP A 329 19.29 -7.36 34.83
N TYR A 330 20.21 -6.64 34.18
CA TYR A 330 20.02 -6.15 32.82
C TYR A 330 19.77 -7.28 31.81
N VAL A 331 20.58 -8.34 31.84
CA VAL A 331 20.41 -9.50 30.95
C VAL A 331 19.09 -10.21 31.23
N ARG A 332 18.74 -10.40 32.50
CA ARG A 332 17.46 -11.01 32.91
C ARG A 332 16.26 -10.18 32.45
N ASN A 333 16.28 -8.87 32.68
CA ASN A 333 15.22 -7.96 32.26
C ASN A 333 15.04 -7.98 30.73
N TYR A 334 16.13 -8.05 29.96
CA TYR A 334 16.05 -8.12 28.51
C TYR A 334 15.46 -9.45 28.02
N GLU A 335 15.80 -10.58 28.65
CA GLU A 335 15.15 -11.87 28.38
C GLU A 335 13.65 -11.82 28.72
N GLU A 336 13.28 -11.28 29.88
CA GLU A 336 11.89 -11.22 30.34
C GLU A 336 11.01 -10.35 29.42
N HIS A 337 11.51 -9.20 28.98
CA HIS A 337 10.73 -8.24 28.17
C HIS A 337 10.78 -8.56 26.67
N GLU A 338 11.93 -9.02 26.16
CA GLU A 338 12.13 -9.25 24.72
C GLU A 338 12.16 -10.72 24.31
N GLY A 339 12.29 -11.66 25.25
CA GLY A 339 12.52 -13.08 24.94
C GLY A 339 13.83 -13.29 24.17
N ILE A 340 14.87 -12.52 24.51
CA ILE A 340 16.18 -12.57 23.86
C ILE A 340 17.27 -12.69 24.92
N SER A 341 17.98 -13.82 24.87
CA SER A 341 19.16 -14.03 25.70
C SER A 341 20.37 -13.30 25.16
N LEU A 342 20.86 -12.30 25.89
CA LEU A 342 22.11 -11.59 25.57
C LEU A 342 23.31 -12.42 26.04
N ASN A 343 24.36 -12.51 25.23
CA ASN A 343 25.63 -13.09 25.66
C ASN A 343 26.49 -11.99 26.30
N THR A 344 26.76 -12.13 27.61
CA THR A 344 27.57 -11.19 28.39
C THR A 344 28.94 -10.92 27.79
N ASP A 345 29.56 -11.94 27.19
CA ASP A 345 30.90 -11.84 26.60
C ASP A 345 30.92 -11.03 25.30
N ASN A 346 29.76 -10.87 24.67
CA ASN A 346 29.60 -10.09 23.45
C ASN A 346 29.15 -8.64 23.72
N ILE A 347 28.83 -8.28 24.97
CA ILE A 347 28.36 -6.94 25.31
C ILE A 347 29.55 -5.99 25.37
N GLU A 348 29.80 -5.31 24.26
CA GLU A 348 30.89 -4.37 24.08
C GLU A 348 30.45 -3.26 23.12
N LYS A 349 30.90 -2.02 23.38
CA LYS A 349 30.59 -0.87 22.52
C LYS A 349 31.28 -1.03 21.17
N HIS A 350 30.51 -1.43 20.16
CA HIS A 350 30.98 -1.63 18.80
C HIS A 350 30.10 -0.85 17.78
N PRO A 351 30.42 0.44 17.52
CA PRO A 351 29.57 1.32 16.71
C PRO A 351 29.23 0.80 15.31
N GLY A 352 30.21 0.19 14.61
CA GLY A 352 30.00 -0.36 13.25
C GLY A 352 28.96 -1.49 13.21
N LYS A 353 29.17 -2.54 14.02
CA LYS A 353 28.25 -3.68 14.18
C LYS A 353 26.85 -3.24 14.63
N ARG A 354 26.77 -2.25 15.52
CA ARG A 354 25.50 -1.66 15.94
C ARG A 354 24.77 -0.98 14.78
N GLN A 355 25.49 -0.18 13.99
CA GLN A 355 24.92 0.50 12.83
C GLN A 355 24.45 -0.48 11.76
N GLU A 356 25.23 -1.53 11.48
CA GLU A 356 24.87 -2.59 10.54
C GLU A 356 23.60 -3.33 10.99
N SER A 357 23.53 -3.71 12.27
CA SER A 357 22.36 -4.37 12.85
C SER A 357 21.11 -3.48 12.80
N LYS A 358 21.25 -2.18 13.10
CA LYS A 358 20.17 -1.19 12.94
C LYS A 358 19.71 -1.10 11.48
N LEU A 359 20.63 -1.14 10.52
CA LEU A 359 20.29 -1.10 9.10
C LEU A 359 19.53 -2.36 8.67
N TYR A 360 19.92 -3.55 9.14
CA TYR A 360 19.19 -4.79 8.86
C TYR A 360 17.77 -4.75 9.40
N LEU A 361 17.58 -4.27 10.63
CA LEU A 361 16.25 -4.11 11.23
C LEU A 361 15.35 -3.14 10.45
N ASN A 362 15.87 -1.96 10.09
CA ASN A 362 15.06 -0.90 9.47
C ASN A 362 14.81 -1.11 7.98
N SER A 363 15.79 -1.67 7.25
CA SER A 363 15.68 -1.86 5.80
C SER A 363 14.91 -3.13 5.40
N PHE A 364 14.75 -4.08 6.32
CA PHE A 364 14.19 -5.40 6.02
C PHE A 364 12.78 -5.32 5.43
N TRP A 365 11.85 -4.65 6.10
CA TRP A 365 10.47 -4.59 5.63
C TRP A 365 10.35 -3.87 4.28
N GLY A 366 11.19 -2.84 4.05
CA GLY A 366 11.20 -2.06 2.81
C GLY A 366 11.55 -2.90 1.58
N ARG A 367 12.30 -3.99 1.74
CA ARG A 367 12.64 -4.90 0.64
C ARG A 367 11.42 -5.61 0.06
N TRP A 368 10.41 -5.90 0.88
CA TRP A 368 9.13 -6.49 0.43
C TRP A 368 8.29 -5.55 -0.44
N THR A 369 8.67 -4.26 -0.52
CA THR A 369 7.95 -3.24 -1.31
C THR A 369 8.56 -2.97 -2.68
N MET A 370 9.77 -3.46 -2.93
CA MET A 370 10.59 -3.05 -4.06
C MET A 370 9.83 -3.25 -5.38
N LYS A 371 9.87 -2.23 -6.24
CA LYS A 371 9.33 -2.38 -7.59
C LYS A 371 10.31 -3.23 -8.39
N GLU A 372 9.90 -4.45 -8.72
CA GLU A 372 10.68 -5.37 -9.57
C GLU A 372 10.89 -4.80 -10.98
N ASN A 373 9.96 -3.96 -11.47
CA ASN A 373 9.98 -3.41 -12.83
C ASN A 373 10.76 -2.08 -12.95
N LYS A 374 11.90 -1.93 -12.25
CA LYS A 374 12.79 -0.78 -12.48
C LYS A 374 13.84 -1.15 -13.51
N MET A 375 14.09 -0.25 -14.46
CA MET A 375 15.19 -0.39 -15.41
C MET A 375 16.51 -0.43 -14.64
N GLN A 376 17.27 -1.52 -14.79
CA GLN A 376 18.60 -1.68 -14.22
C GLN A 376 19.64 -1.62 -15.33
N THR A 377 20.81 -1.06 -15.01
CA THR A 377 21.96 -1.02 -15.92
C THR A 377 23.07 -1.85 -15.30
N SER A 378 23.42 -2.95 -15.96
CA SER A 378 24.52 -3.84 -15.57
C SER A 378 25.63 -3.77 -16.61
N PHE A 379 26.88 -3.70 -16.16
CA PHE A 379 28.05 -3.85 -17.02
C PHE A 379 28.53 -5.29 -16.88
N VAL A 380 28.62 -6.00 -17.99
CA VAL A 380 29.11 -7.39 -18.01
C VAL A 380 30.48 -7.42 -18.67
N SER A 381 31.37 -8.21 -18.10
CA SER A 381 32.73 -8.38 -18.62
C SER A 381 32.95 -9.72 -19.31
N SER A 382 31.94 -10.58 -19.36
CA SER A 382 32.02 -11.90 -19.98
C SER A 382 30.72 -12.33 -20.64
N LEU A 383 30.82 -13.16 -21.69
CA LEU A 383 29.67 -13.74 -22.38
C LEU A 383 28.82 -14.65 -21.46
N PRO A 384 29.39 -15.46 -20.55
CA PRO A 384 28.60 -16.21 -19.57
C PRO A 384 27.76 -15.30 -18.66
N GLU A 385 28.32 -14.20 -18.17
CA GLU A 385 27.60 -13.23 -17.34
C GLU A 385 26.46 -12.54 -18.11
N PHE A 386 26.71 -12.19 -19.38
CA PHE A 386 25.68 -11.67 -20.29
C PHE A 386 24.53 -12.66 -20.51
N ASN A 387 24.84 -13.91 -20.83
CA ASN A 387 23.84 -14.97 -21.03
C ASN A 387 23.07 -15.25 -19.73
N CYS A 388 23.77 -15.18 -18.59
CA CYS A 388 23.17 -15.32 -17.27
C CYS A 388 22.15 -14.21 -17.02
N LEU A 389 22.45 -12.95 -17.36
CA LEU A 389 21.48 -11.84 -17.24
C LEU A 389 20.28 -11.99 -18.19
N LEU A 390 20.48 -12.48 -19.41
CA LEU A 390 19.40 -12.74 -20.37
C LEU A 390 18.46 -13.88 -19.92
N THR A 391 18.99 -14.81 -19.13
CA THR A 391 18.26 -16.00 -18.64
C THR A 391 17.88 -15.90 -17.18
N HIS A 392 18.35 -14.88 -16.46
CA HIS A 392 18.08 -14.64 -15.05
C HIS A 392 16.60 -14.36 -14.85
N ASN A 393 15.91 -15.33 -14.26
CA ASN A 393 14.54 -15.22 -13.78
C ASN A 393 14.49 -15.11 -12.24
N GLU A 394 15.62 -14.82 -11.57
CA GLU A 394 15.61 -14.48 -10.14
C GLU A 394 14.87 -13.15 -9.96
N ARG A 395 13.56 -13.25 -9.72
CA ARG A 395 12.76 -12.14 -9.27
C ARG A 395 12.92 -12.08 -7.77
N ASP A 396 13.37 -10.94 -7.25
CA ASP A 396 13.26 -10.62 -5.84
C ASP A 396 11.80 -10.92 -5.43
N GLN A 397 11.57 -11.92 -4.59
CA GLN A 397 10.23 -12.27 -4.14
C GLN A 397 9.71 -11.14 -3.25
N THR A 398 8.91 -10.23 -3.83
CA THR A 398 8.24 -9.17 -3.08
C THR A 398 6.82 -9.60 -2.71
N ASN A 399 6.34 -9.12 -1.56
CA ASN A 399 4.98 -9.39 -1.11
C ASN A 399 4.37 -8.11 -0.52
N VAL A 400 3.50 -7.48 -1.31
CA VAL A 400 2.92 -6.19 -0.97
C VAL A 400 1.94 -6.27 0.21
N TYR A 401 1.35 -7.43 0.48
CA TYR A 401 0.50 -7.61 1.68
C TYR A 401 1.34 -7.45 2.93
N LEU A 402 2.49 -8.14 3.02
CA LEU A 402 3.37 -8.05 4.18
C LEU A 402 3.79 -6.60 4.46
N ALA A 403 4.15 -5.85 3.40
CA ALA A 403 4.50 -4.46 3.55
C ALA A 403 3.31 -3.55 3.94
N ALA A 404 2.13 -3.79 3.37
CA ALA A 404 0.91 -3.07 3.76
C ALA A 404 0.60 -3.29 5.24
N PHE A 405 0.68 -4.54 5.71
CA PHE A 405 0.49 -4.89 7.12
C PHE A 405 1.53 -4.25 8.04
N THR A 406 2.83 -4.31 7.70
CA THR A 406 3.88 -3.65 8.51
C THR A 406 3.58 -2.16 8.69
N THR A 407 3.28 -1.45 7.60
CA THR A 407 3.01 -0.01 7.69
C THR A 407 1.68 0.32 8.36
N ALA A 408 0.64 -0.47 8.14
CA ALA A 408 -0.66 -0.33 8.82
C ALA A 408 -0.52 -0.48 10.33
N HIS A 409 0.16 -1.53 10.79
CA HIS A 409 0.43 -1.74 12.22
C HIS A 409 1.24 -0.58 12.80
N SER A 410 2.28 -0.09 12.11
CA SER A 410 3.04 1.07 12.58
C SER A 410 2.17 2.33 12.69
N ARG A 411 1.34 2.62 11.68
CA ARG A 411 0.40 3.76 11.71
C ARG A 411 -0.59 3.65 12.85
N LEU A 412 -1.14 2.46 13.11
CA LEU A 412 -2.08 2.23 14.21
C LEU A 412 -1.43 2.38 15.58
N LYS A 413 -0.18 1.96 15.73
CA LYS A 413 0.57 2.13 16.98
C LYS A 413 0.81 3.61 17.29
N LEU A 414 1.27 4.38 16.31
CA LEU A 414 1.39 5.83 16.45
C LEU A 414 0.01 6.48 16.69
N TYR A 415 -1.04 6.02 15.99
CA TYR A 415 -2.39 6.56 16.12
C TYR A 415 -2.91 6.50 17.55
N ARG A 416 -2.71 5.39 18.26
CA ARG A 416 -3.18 5.21 19.64
C ARG A 416 -2.60 6.24 20.60
N GLU A 417 -1.35 6.64 20.38
CA GLU A 417 -0.69 7.60 21.27
C GLU A 417 -1.06 9.05 20.91
N ILE A 418 -1.18 9.39 19.62
CA ILE A 418 -1.70 10.71 19.22
C ILE A 418 -3.19 10.89 19.58
N GLU A 419 -3.98 9.81 19.58
CA GLU A 419 -5.38 9.81 20.01
C GLU A 419 -5.50 10.18 21.50
N LYS A 420 -4.67 9.59 22.36
CA LYS A 420 -4.61 9.93 23.80
C LYS A 420 -4.18 11.38 24.04
N LEU A 421 -3.17 11.85 23.31
CA LEU A 421 -2.65 13.22 23.45
C LEU A 421 -3.61 14.28 22.87
N GLY A 422 -4.49 13.90 21.94
CA GLY A 422 -5.50 14.79 21.38
C GLY A 422 -4.90 16.07 20.79
N GLU A 423 -5.39 17.22 21.24
CA GLU A 423 -4.94 18.54 20.80
C GLU A 423 -3.56 18.96 21.32
N ALA A 424 -3.01 18.24 22.29
CA ALA A 424 -1.66 18.49 22.79
C ALA A 424 -0.58 18.13 21.75
N VAL A 425 -0.92 17.30 20.77
CA VAL A 425 -0.01 16.96 19.67
C VAL A 425 0.29 18.21 18.85
N LEU A 426 1.59 18.49 18.62
CA LEU A 426 2.09 19.59 17.80
C LEU A 426 2.60 19.10 16.44
N TYR A 427 3.28 17.95 16.44
CA TYR A 427 3.85 17.31 15.25
C TYR A 427 3.98 15.81 15.47
N TYR A 428 3.92 15.03 14.40
CA TYR A 428 4.28 13.61 14.43
C TYR A 428 4.87 13.19 13.08
N ASP A 429 5.83 12.28 13.12
CA ASP A 429 6.44 11.70 11.92
C ASP A 429 6.83 10.23 12.13
N SER A 430 6.05 9.34 11.52
CA SER A 430 6.25 7.89 11.41
C SER A 430 6.30 7.12 12.73
N ASP A 431 7.23 7.46 13.60
CA ASP A 431 7.54 6.88 14.91
C ASP A 431 7.75 7.94 16.02
N SER A 432 7.74 9.23 15.66
CA SER A 432 7.94 10.35 16.59
C SER A 432 6.68 11.16 16.87
N ILE A 433 6.61 11.76 18.07
CA ILE A 433 5.59 12.74 18.47
C ILE A 433 6.26 13.92 19.19
N ILE A 434 5.92 15.13 18.80
CA ILE A 434 6.17 16.36 19.56
C ILE A 434 4.82 16.83 20.10
N TYR A 435 4.73 17.06 21.40
CA TYR A 435 3.49 17.43 22.08
C TYR A 435 3.72 18.47 23.18
N SER A 436 2.70 19.28 23.46
CA SER A 436 2.69 20.19 24.60
C SER A 436 2.48 19.40 25.89
N SER A 437 3.41 19.52 26.83
CA SER A 437 3.32 18.85 28.13
C SER A 437 2.57 19.72 29.13
N ASN A 438 1.78 19.08 29.98
CA ASN A 438 1.19 19.71 31.18
C ASN A 438 1.61 18.98 32.47
N GLY A 439 2.61 18.09 32.40
CA GLY A 439 3.08 17.25 33.49
C GLY A 439 2.16 16.08 33.88
N ILE A 440 0.97 15.96 33.27
CA ILE A 440 -0.01 14.90 33.53
C ILE A 440 -0.23 14.03 32.28
N ASN A 441 -0.14 14.63 31.09
CA ASN A 441 -0.40 13.98 29.81
C ASN A 441 0.81 13.27 29.19
N ASP A 442 1.94 13.22 29.91
CA ASP A 442 3.19 12.67 29.38
C ASP A 442 3.10 11.14 29.21
N PRO A 443 3.38 10.60 28.01
CA PRO A 443 3.44 9.16 27.81
C PRO A 443 4.58 8.51 28.61
N GLU A 444 4.38 7.26 29.01
CA GLU A 444 5.42 6.46 29.67
C GLU A 444 6.61 6.24 28.72
N ILE A 445 7.81 6.44 29.27
CA ILE A 445 9.10 6.21 28.58
C ILE A 445 9.75 4.92 29.07
N GLY A 446 10.59 4.32 28.22
CA GLY A 446 11.27 3.07 28.55
C GLY A 446 12.37 2.70 27.57
N ASP A 447 13.10 1.63 27.90
CA ASP A 447 14.31 1.18 27.20
C ASP A 447 14.04 0.03 26.19
N PHE A 448 12.82 -0.50 26.13
CA PHE A 448 12.48 -1.71 25.37
C PHE A 448 11.79 -1.40 24.03
N LEU A 449 11.67 -2.41 23.16
CA LEU A 449 10.89 -2.26 21.93
C LEU A 449 9.47 -1.85 22.27
N ARG A 450 8.94 -0.86 21.51
CA ARG A 450 7.63 -0.18 21.69
C ARG A 450 7.67 1.01 22.64
N ASP A 451 8.65 1.11 23.51
CA ASP A 451 8.67 2.21 24.47
C ASP A 451 9.03 3.51 23.76
N PHE A 452 8.56 4.62 24.31
CA PHE A 452 9.04 5.93 23.92
C PHE A 452 10.36 6.22 24.61
N THR A 453 11.29 6.79 23.85
CA THR A 453 12.48 7.43 24.39
C THR A 453 12.32 8.94 24.31
N ASP A 454 12.78 9.64 25.34
CA ASP A 454 12.90 11.09 25.32
C ASP A 454 14.09 11.49 24.44
N GLU A 455 13.80 12.12 23.31
CA GLU A 455 14.82 12.58 22.35
C GLU A 455 15.49 13.88 22.80
N LEU A 456 15.01 14.52 23.87
CA LEU A 456 15.58 15.75 24.44
C LEU A 456 16.42 15.49 25.69
N GLU A 457 16.58 14.24 26.13
CA GLU A 457 17.38 13.88 27.31
C GLU A 457 17.01 14.69 28.57
N GLY A 458 15.72 14.99 28.77
CA GLY A 458 15.19 15.78 29.88
C GLY A 458 15.03 17.28 29.60
N ASP A 459 15.54 17.78 28.46
CA ASP A 459 15.29 19.16 28.03
C ASP A 459 13.86 19.34 27.51
N THR A 460 13.42 20.60 27.38
CA THR A 460 12.11 20.94 26.85
C THR A 460 12.20 21.94 25.70
N ILE A 461 11.33 21.78 24.72
CA ILE A 461 11.15 22.75 23.65
C ILE A 461 10.27 23.87 24.21
N VAL A 462 10.84 25.06 24.40
CA VAL A 462 10.09 26.26 24.85
C VAL A 462 9.39 26.99 23.72
N LYS A 463 9.86 26.77 22.49
CA LYS A 463 9.32 27.38 21.27
C LYS A 463 9.44 26.42 20.10
N PHE A 464 8.30 26.00 19.57
CA PHE A 464 8.20 25.12 18.42
C PHE A 464 7.77 25.91 17.18
N VAL A 465 8.53 25.80 16.10
CA VAL A 465 8.22 26.42 14.80
C VAL A 465 8.36 25.39 13.69
N SER A 466 7.29 25.19 12.92
CA SER A 466 7.25 24.21 11.84
C SER A 466 7.61 24.80 10.45
N ASP A 467 8.44 25.85 10.36
CA ASP A 467 8.51 26.67 9.13
C ASP A 467 9.84 26.64 8.33
N GLU A 468 10.95 26.11 8.84
CA GLU A 468 12.21 26.34 8.11
C GLU A 468 12.46 25.41 6.91
N ARG A 469 12.84 26.03 5.79
CA ARG A 469 13.51 25.36 4.67
C ARG A 469 14.89 24.91 5.17
N ILE A 470 15.11 23.60 5.21
CA ILE A 470 16.37 23.05 5.66
C ILE A 470 17.22 22.75 4.45
N ILE A 471 18.40 23.39 4.37
CA ILE A 471 19.44 23.00 3.42
C ILE A 471 20.30 21.96 4.13
N VAL A 472 20.18 20.70 3.73
CA VAL A 472 21.08 19.65 4.22
C VAL A 472 22.23 19.53 3.25
N THR A 473 23.41 19.90 3.71
CA THR A 473 24.66 19.70 2.99
C THR A 473 25.23 18.34 3.38
N ASN A 474 25.21 17.38 2.45
CA ASN A 474 25.97 16.14 2.58
C ASN A 474 27.37 16.38 1.98
N PRO A 475 28.41 16.55 2.81
CA PRO A 475 29.75 16.90 2.34
C PRO A 475 30.44 15.76 1.57
N ARG A 476 29.91 14.54 1.64
CA ARG A 476 30.53 13.32 1.07
C ARG A 476 29.50 12.44 0.38
N LYS A 477 28.60 13.03 -0.42
CA LYS A 477 27.68 12.21 -1.19
C LYS A 477 28.44 11.50 -2.30
N ILE A 478 28.48 10.17 -2.21
CA ILE A 478 28.95 9.30 -3.26
C ILE A 478 27.96 9.39 -4.43
N THR A 479 28.38 9.98 -5.54
CA THR A 479 27.56 10.15 -6.75
C THR A 479 28.35 9.67 -7.96
N LYS A 480 27.65 9.10 -8.93
CA LYS A 480 28.22 8.71 -10.22
C LYS A 480 28.23 9.94 -11.14
N ASP A 481 29.42 10.37 -11.56
CA ASP A 481 29.53 11.33 -12.66
C ASP A 481 29.13 10.62 -13.95
N VAL A 482 27.98 11.00 -14.51
CA VAL A 482 27.39 10.34 -15.68
C VAL A 482 28.23 10.56 -16.94
N LYS A 483 28.96 11.68 -17.04
CA LYS A 483 29.79 12.00 -18.20
C LYS A 483 31.17 11.35 -18.10
N ALA A 484 31.76 11.32 -16.90
CA ALA A 484 33.09 10.77 -16.67
C ALA A 484 33.08 9.26 -16.32
N GLY A 485 31.91 8.68 -16.00
CA GLY A 485 31.77 7.28 -15.62
C GLY A 485 32.38 6.92 -14.26
N LYS A 486 32.82 7.91 -13.47
CA LYS A 486 33.53 7.71 -12.20
C LYS A 486 32.61 7.90 -11.00
N ILE A 487 32.87 7.15 -9.93
CA ILE A 487 32.27 7.39 -8.61
C ILE A 487 33.07 8.50 -7.95
N ILE A 488 32.42 9.61 -7.64
CA ILE A 488 33.04 10.77 -7.00
C ILE A 488 32.31 11.11 -5.71
N ASN A 489 33.06 11.64 -4.74
CA ASN A 489 32.47 12.34 -3.61
C ASN A 489 32.16 13.77 -4.06
N LYS A 490 30.88 14.12 -4.06
CA LYS A 490 30.42 15.47 -4.33
C LYS A 490 29.66 15.99 -3.12
N VAL A 491 29.85 17.27 -2.81
CA VAL A 491 28.98 17.96 -1.86
C VAL A 491 27.59 18.05 -2.49
N GLU A 492 26.59 17.43 -1.85
CA GLU A 492 25.18 17.59 -2.25
C GLU A 492 24.51 18.52 -1.26
N GLU A 493 23.97 19.63 -1.76
CA GLU A 493 23.00 20.43 -1.02
C GLU A 493 21.61 20.03 -1.46
N LYS A 494 20.82 19.52 -0.50
CA LYS A 494 19.39 19.25 -0.70
C LYS A 494 18.58 20.30 0.03
N ASN A 495 17.77 21.00 -0.74
CA ASN A 495 16.76 21.91 -0.24
C ASN A 495 15.52 21.11 0.13
N TYR A 496 15.28 20.94 1.43
CA TYR A 496 14.04 20.36 1.94
C TYR A 496 13.05 21.50 2.22
N ARG A 497 11.87 21.42 1.60
CA ARG A 497 10.72 22.29 1.88
C ARG A 497 9.71 21.48 2.67
N LYS A 498 9.27 21.99 3.82
CA LYS A 498 8.15 21.40 4.56
C LYS A 498 6.88 21.48 3.71
N VAL A 499 6.17 20.37 3.59
CA VAL A 499 5.01 20.22 2.71
C VAL A 499 3.74 20.49 3.53
N HIS A 500 3.26 21.74 3.49
CA HIS A 500 2.05 22.17 4.21
C HIS A 500 0.74 21.83 3.49
N ASP A 501 0.78 20.97 2.47
CA ASP A 501 -0.39 20.68 1.63
C ASP A 501 -1.29 19.57 2.18
N LYS A 502 -0.95 18.98 3.33
CA LYS A 502 -1.63 17.82 3.89
C LYS A 502 -2.80 18.16 4.83
N ARG A 503 -2.88 19.40 5.32
CA ARG A 503 -3.89 19.92 6.26
C ARG A 503 -4.24 21.37 5.89
N VAL A 504 -5.42 21.82 6.30
CA VAL A 504 -5.86 23.22 6.19
C VAL A 504 -5.18 24.03 7.28
N ILE A 505 -4.56 25.14 6.93
CA ILE A 505 -3.99 26.09 7.90
C ILE A 505 -5.07 27.10 8.27
N LEU A 506 -5.26 27.30 9.58
CA LEU A 506 -6.17 28.29 10.14
C LEU A 506 -5.44 29.57 10.54
N ASP A 507 -6.24 30.61 10.82
CA ASP A 507 -5.78 31.80 11.51
C ASP A 507 -5.17 31.42 12.86
N GLY A 508 -3.97 31.92 13.16
CA GLY A 508 -3.22 31.54 14.36
C GLY A 508 -2.34 30.28 14.21
N LEU A 509 -2.09 29.81 12.99
CA LEU A 509 -1.12 28.75 12.67
C LEU A 509 -1.46 27.34 13.20
N ASN A 510 -2.69 27.13 13.66
CA ASN A 510 -3.24 25.79 13.89
C ASN A 510 -3.60 25.13 12.56
N THR A 511 -3.67 23.80 12.52
CA THR A 511 -4.06 23.07 11.30
C THR A 511 -5.14 22.02 11.55
N LEU A 512 -6.10 21.94 10.62
CA LEU A 512 -7.17 20.96 10.63
C LEU A 512 -7.04 19.99 9.45
N PRO A 513 -7.51 18.73 9.57
CA PRO A 513 -7.56 17.86 8.41
C PRO A 513 -8.56 18.40 7.38
N TYR A 514 -8.34 18.09 6.10
CA TYR A 514 -9.35 18.40 5.07
C TYR A 514 -10.66 17.69 5.39
N GLY A 515 -11.76 18.43 5.48
CA GLY A 515 -13.07 17.86 5.81
C GLY A 515 -13.44 17.86 7.29
N TYR A 516 -12.61 18.45 8.16
CA TYR A 516 -12.96 18.71 9.56
C TYR A 516 -14.25 19.53 9.64
#